data_AF-A0A1G9IQP5-F1
#
_entry.id   AF-A0A1G9IQP5-F1
#
_cell.length_a   1.000
_cell.length_b   1.000
_cell.length_c   1.000
_cell.angle_alpha   90.00
_cell.angle_beta   90.00
_cell.angle_gamma   90.00
#
_symmetry.space_group_name_H-M   'P 1'
#
loop_
_entity.id
_entity.type
_entity.pdbx_description
1 polymer ?
#
loop_
_entity_poly.entity_id
_entity_poly.type
_entity_poly.pdbx_seq_one_letter_code
_entity_poly.pdbx_strand_id
1 'polypeptide(L)'
;MFDRAKTIASMQAEEDWVDTEELRNIIEEQNKQPYINFEGIIAIYKIGLIKEESLIEDIAPMLMSEDDLLLEELKNTLAAFQSDRVVDVVEPLVTGSFPIFQIDVIAGTHTQSAVAALKRLYQTVDGLDLKSVIVKGLAEQLSAEGRPEIEDFMTYDNYDGIFDMEELAYGYFKVMGYDHPELENWREKTLTRIEDAGDPSDILSHMESIMPTPKKPVVSEKLGRNEPCPCGSGKKYKKCHGK
;
A
#
# COMPACT_ATOMS: atom_id res chain seq x y z
N MET A 1 -16.05 4.07 16.39
CA MET A 1 -17.17 3.22 15.91
C MET A 1 -16.71 2.41 14.71
N PHE A 2 -16.05 3.05 13.74
CA PHE A 2 -15.38 2.43 12.60
C PHE A 2 -14.46 1.24 12.98
N ASP A 3 -13.55 1.41 13.94
CA ASP A 3 -12.62 0.33 14.33
C ASP A 3 -13.33 -0.92 14.85
N ARG A 4 -14.43 -0.74 15.61
CA ARG A 4 -15.21 -1.88 16.11
C ARG A 4 -15.92 -2.62 14.98
N ALA A 5 -16.43 -1.88 13.98
CA ALA A 5 -17.04 -2.48 12.80
C ALA A 5 -16.01 -3.26 11.97
N LYS A 6 -14.80 -2.71 11.78
CA LYS A 6 -13.69 -3.42 11.14
C LYS A 6 -13.29 -4.67 11.92
N THR A 7 -13.19 -4.61 13.25
CA THR A 7 -12.91 -5.80 14.07
C THR A 7 -13.95 -6.90 13.86
N ILE A 8 -15.24 -6.55 13.83
CA ILE A 8 -16.30 -7.52 13.56
C ILE A 8 -16.20 -8.08 12.13
N ALA A 9 -15.95 -7.22 11.14
CA ALA A 9 -15.77 -7.63 9.75
C ALA A 9 -14.60 -8.61 9.58
N SER A 10 -13.48 -8.38 10.27
CA SER A 10 -12.33 -9.30 10.29
C SER A 10 -12.70 -10.65 10.90
N MET A 11 -13.42 -10.67 12.02
CA MET A 11 -13.90 -11.91 12.62
C MET A 11 -14.84 -12.67 11.68
N GLN A 12 -15.72 -11.96 10.95
CA GLN A 12 -16.60 -12.57 9.96
C GLN A 12 -15.81 -13.19 8.80
N ALA A 13 -14.76 -12.51 8.31
CA ALA A 13 -13.92 -13.03 7.25
C ALA A 13 -13.11 -14.26 7.70
N GLU A 14 -12.60 -14.27 8.93
CA GLU A 14 -11.87 -15.41 9.51
C GLU A 14 -12.74 -16.67 9.64
N GLU A 15 -14.03 -16.48 9.92
CA GLU A 15 -15.01 -17.58 10.04
C GLU A 15 -15.71 -17.94 8.72
N ASP A 16 -15.29 -17.35 7.58
CA ASP A 16 -15.88 -17.56 6.25
C ASP A 16 -17.38 -17.17 6.18
N TRP A 17 -17.77 -16.12 6.92
CA TRP A 17 -19.14 -15.60 6.99
C TRP A 17 -19.41 -14.41 6.09
N VAL A 18 -18.51 -14.14 5.13
CA VAL A 18 -18.63 -13.02 4.22
C VAL A 18 -19.05 -13.56 2.86
N ASP A 19 -20.26 -13.22 2.43
CA ASP A 19 -20.79 -13.63 1.12
C ASP A 19 -20.41 -12.61 0.03
N THR A 20 -19.82 -13.11 -1.06
CA THR A 20 -19.38 -12.28 -2.18
C THR A 20 -20.56 -11.64 -2.92
N GLU A 21 -21.68 -12.36 -3.06
CA GLU A 21 -22.85 -11.81 -3.75
C GLU A 21 -23.54 -10.73 -2.91
N GLU A 22 -23.56 -10.86 -1.58
CA GLU A 22 -23.97 -9.79 -0.68
C GLU A 22 -23.09 -8.54 -0.87
N LEU A 23 -21.76 -8.69 -0.88
CA LEU A 23 -20.84 -7.57 -1.12
C LEU A 23 -21.06 -6.91 -2.48
N ARG A 24 -21.23 -7.71 -3.54
CA ARG A 24 -21.52 -7.23 -4.90
C ARG A 24 -22.77 -6.36 -4.91
N ASN A 25 -23.86 -6.84 -4.31
CA ASN A 25 -25.12 -6.09 -4.21
C ASN A 25 -24.94 -4.76 -3.47
N ILE A 26 -24.21 -4.76 -2.34
CA ILE A 26 -23.91 -3.53 -1.59
C ILE A 26 -23.16 -2.55 -2.49
N ILE A 27 -22.08 -2.98 -3.15
CA ILE A 27 -21.27 -2.12 -4.02
C ILE A 27 -22.10 -1.57 -5.19
N GLU A 28 -22.91 -2.40 -5.85
CA GLU A 28 -23.81 -1.96 -6.93
C GLU A 28 -24.85 -0.93 -6.46
N GLU A 29 -25.37 -1.07 -5.25
CA GLU A 29 -26.28 -0.09 -4.67
C GLU A 29 -25.57 1.22 -4.33
N GLN A 30 -24.37 1.16 -3.75
CA GLN A 30 -23.58 2.35 -3.42
C GLN A 30 -23.15 3.11 -4.68
N ASN A 31 -22.82 2.43 -5.76
CA ASN A 31 -22.49 3.05 -7.06
C ASN A 31 -23.63 3.85 -7.68
N LYS A 32 -24.89 3.65 -7.22
CA LYS A 32 -26.05 4.44 -7.65
C LYS A 32 -26.26 5.70 -6.79
N GLN A 33 -25.54 5.83 -5.68
CA GLN A 33 -25.66 6.94 -4.75
C GLN A 33 -24.62 8.02 -5.04
N PRO A 34 -24.88 9.28 -4.66
CA PRO A 34 -23.93 10.37 -4.83
C PRO A 34 -22.72 10.30 -3.87
N TYR A 35 -22.80 9.47 -2.83
CA TYR A 35 -21.73 9.25 -1.86
C TYR A 35 -21.77 7.81 -1.35
N ILE A 36 -20.62 7.27 -1.00
CA ILE A 36 -20.51 5.95 -0.37
C ILE A 36 -20.80 6.11 1.12
N ASN A 37 -21.75 5.34 1.64
CA ASN A 37 -22.07 5.37 3.05
C ASN A 37 -21.12 4.46 3.86
N PHE A 38 -21.28 4.45 5.19
CA PHE A 38 -20.47 3.63 6.09
C PHE A 38 -20.52 2.12 5.77
N GLU A 39 -21.68 1.61 5.36
CA GLU A 39 -21.84 0.21 4.99
C GLU A 39 -21.04 -0.13 3.73
N GLY A 40 -21.03 0.76 2.74
CA GLY A 40 -20.18 0.64 1.55
C GLY A 40 -18.70 0.59 1.88
N ILE A 41 -18.22 1.47 2.76
CA ILE A 41 -16.81 1.46 3.18
C ILE A 41 -16.45 0.15 3.91
N ILE A 42 -17.34 -0.35 4.77
CA ILE A 42 -17.13 -1.65 5.44
C ILE A 42 -17.19 -2.82 4.44
N ALA A 43 -18.03 -2.73 3.39
CA ALA A 43 -18.05 -3.72 2.33
C ALA A 43 -16.71 -3.75 1.57
N ILE A 44 -16.16 -2.59 1.20
CA ILE A 44 -14.82 -2.48 0.57
C ILE A 44 -13.74 -3.10 1.48
N TYR A 45 -13.76 -2.79 2.77
CA TYR A 45 -12.85 -3.41 3.73
C TYR A 45 -12.94 -4.94 3.74
N LYS A 46 -14.17 -5.49 3.73
CA LYS A 46 -14.42 -6.94 3.67
C LYS A 46 -13.90 -7.56 2.38
N ILE A 47 -14.10 -6.91 1.23
CA ILE A 47 -13.56 -7.33 -0.07
C ILE A 47 -12.04 -7.54 0.04
N GLY A 48 -11.32 -6.59 0.64
CA GLY A 48 -9.88 -6.66 0.84
C GLY A 48 -9.41 -7.75 1.81
N LEU A 49 -10.24 -8.10 2.81
CA LEU A 49 -9.98 -9.19 3.75
C LEU A 49 -10.07 -10.56 3.09
N ILE A 50 -11.14 -10.80 2.30
CA ILE A 50 -11.38 -12.10 1.66
C ILE A 50 -10.63 -12.25 0.32
N LYS A 51 -9.95 -11.20 -0.16
CA LYS A 51 -9.24 -11.18 -1.44
C LYS A 51 -10.12 -11.50 -2.64
N GLU A 52 -11.34 -10.96 -2.64
CA GLU A 52 -12.27 -11.13 -3.74
C GLU A 52 -11.92 -10.25 -4.96
N GLU A 53 -11.09 -10.79 -5.85
CA GLU A 53 -10.62 -10.08 -7.05
C GLU A 53 -11.71 -9.84 -8.10
N SER A 54 -12.85 -10.55 -8.06
CA SER A 54 -13.91 -10.34 -9.05
C SER A 54 -14.62 -8.99 -8.94
N LEU A 55 -14.36 -8.24 -7.86
CA LEU A 55 -14.95 -6.93 -7.58
C LEU A 55 -13.98 -5.76 -7.83
N ILE A 56 -12.77 -6.02 -8.35
CA ILE A 56 -11.76 -4.96 -8.62
C ILE A 56 -12.34 -3.89 -9.55
N GLU A 57 -12.96 -4.28 -10.65
CA GLU A 57 -13.56 -3.35 -11.62
C GLU A 57 -14.76 -2.59 -11.06
N ASP A 58 -15.44 -3.14 -10.05
CA ASP A 58 -16.60 -2.51 -9.41
C ASP A 58 -16.19 -1.41 -8.43
N ILE A 59 -15.03 -1.56 -7.76
CA ILE A 59 -14.56 -0.62 -6.72
C ILE A 59 -13.46 0.33 -7.19
N ALA A 60 -12.61 -0.05 -8.15
CA ALA A 60 -11.49 0.79 -8.59
C ALA A 60 -11.93 2.17 -9.15
N PRO A 61 -13.02 2.30 -9.92
CA PRO A 61 -13.49 3.62 -10.39
C PRO A 61 -13.84 4.59 -9.25
N MET A 62 -14.13 4.09 -8.04
CA MET A 62 -14.40 4.92 -6.87
C MET A 62 -13.16 5.71 -6.39
N LEU A 63 -11.95 5.39 -6.87
CA LEU A 63 -10.74 6.19 -6.65
C LEU A 63 -10.84 7.61 -7.21
N MET A 64 -11.83 7.88 -8.06
CA MET A 64 -12.14 9.22 -8.58
C MET A 64 -12.99 10.07 -7.62
N SER A 65 -13.30 9.56 -6.42
CA SER A 65 -14.02 10.29 -5.38
C SER A 65 -13.16 11.40 -4.75
N GLU A 66 -13.81 12.32 -4.03
CA GLU A 66 -13.18 13.34 -3.18
C GLU A 66 -13.30 12.99 -1.67
N ASP A 67 -13.81 11.80 -1.33
CA ASP A 67 -13.97 11.36 0.06
C ASP A 67 -12.70 10.67 0.57
N ASP A 68 -11.94 11.38 1.41
CA ASP A 68 -10.67 10.89 1.97
C ASP A 68 -10.78 9.54 2.68
N LEU A 69 -11.88 9.28 3.41
CA LEU A 69 -12.05 8.03 4.16
C LEU A 69 -12.26 6.86 3.18
N LEU A 70 -13.04 7.08 2.13
CA LEU A 70 -13.23 6.11 1.06
C LEU A 70 -11.92 5.85 0.30
N LEU A 71 -11.20 6.90 -0.09
CA LEU A 71 -9.96 6.79 -0.84
C LEU A 71 -8.89 6.03 -0.05
N GLU A 72 -8.78 6.27 1.25
CA GLU A 72 -7.90 5.49 2.13
C GLU A 72 -8.31 4.01 2.22
N GLU A 73 -9.61 3.71 2.30
CA GLU A 73 -10.07 2.31 2.31
C GLU A 73 -9.79 1.60 0.99
N LEU A 74 -10.06 2.27 -0.14
CA LEU A 74 -9.79 1.75 -1.48
C LEU A 74 -8.30 1.52 -1.69
N LYS A 75 -7.45 2.46 -1.27
CA LYS A 75 -5.99 2.34 -1.34
C LYS A 75 -5.54 1.05 -0.66
N ASN A 76 -5.93 0.88 0.60
CA ASN A 76 -5.55 -0.28 1.40
C ASN A 76 -6.13 -1.58 0.84
N THR A 77 -7.36 -1.57 0.33
CA THR A 77 -8.05 -2.75 -0.20
C THR A 77 -7.43 -3.21 -1.51
N LEU A 78 -7.31 -2.29 -2.49
CA LEU A 78 -6.82 -2.59 -3.83
C LEU A 78 -5.35 -3.02 -3.80
N ALA A 79 -4.49 -2.27 -3.11
CA ALA A 79 -3.08 -2.65 -2.97
C ALA A 79 -2.93 -4.02 -2.31
N ALA A 80 -3.78 -4.37 -1.34
CA ALA A 80 -3.65 -5.63 -0.64
C ALA A 80 -3.96 -6.87 -1.51
N PHE A 81 -4.54 -6.74 -2.71
CA PHE A 81 -4.67 -7.88 -3.63
C PHE A 81 -3.32 -8.35 -4.17
N GLN A 82 -2.34 -7.44 -4.32
CA GLN A 82 -1.02 -7.76 -4.89
C GLN A 82 -1.14 -8.46 -6.26
N SER A 83 -2.04 -7.97 -7.11
CA SER A 83 -2.44 -8.58 -8.38
C SER A 83 -2.21 -7.62 -9.55
N ASP A 84 -1.69 -8.13 -10.66
CA ASP A 84 -1.49 -7.37 -11.90
C ASP A 84 -2.82 -6.79 -12.43
N ARG A 85 -3.94 -7.47 -12.15
CA ARG A 85 -5.27 -6.97 -12.52
C ARG A 85 -5.60 -5.63 -11.88
N VAL A 86 -5.14 -5.38 -10.64
CA VAL A 86 -5.31 -4.07 -9.99
C VAL A 86 -4.59 -2.99 -10.79
N VAL A 87 -3.36 -3.27 -11.22
CA VAL A 87 -2.56 -2.32 -12.00
C VAL A 87 -3.25 -2.02 -13.34
N ASP A 88 -3.70 -3.06 -14.04
CA ASP A 88 -4.37 -2.92 -15.34
C ASP A 88 -5.64 -2.05 -15.26
N VAL A 89 -6.38 -2.13 -14.16
CA VAL A 89 -7.63 -1.38 -13.95
C VAL A 89 -7.36 0.03 -13.44
N VAL A 90 -6.33 0.22 -12.60
CA VAL A 90 -6.07 1.50 -11.92
C VAL A 90 -5.19 2.44 -12.76
N GLU A 91 -4.24 1.95 -13.54
CA GLU A 91 -3.37 2.79 -14.38
C GLU A 91 -4.15 3.74 -15.31
N PRO A 92 -5.22 3.30 -16.02
CA PRO A 92 -6.04 4.20 -16.84
C PRO A 92 -6.77 5.29 -16.05
N LEU A 93 -6.91 5.15 -14.72
CA LEU A 93 -7.56 6.14 -13.86
C LEU A 93 -6.60 7.24 -13.41
N VAL A 94 -5.30 7.11 -13.66
CA VAL A 94 -4.27 8.13 -13.35
C VAL A 94 -4.45 9.32 -14.29
N THR A 95 -5.41 10.17 -13.98
CA THR A 95 -5.87 11.30 -14.80
C THR A 95 -6.18 12.50 -13.92
N GLY A 96 -6.26 13.70 -14.53
CA GLY A 96 -6.54 14.93 -13.80
C GLY A 96 -5.33 15.50 -13.06
N SER A 97 -5.57 16.45 -12.15
CA SER A 97 -4.50 17.28 -11.57
C SER A 97 -3.74 16.61 -10.42
N PHE A 98 -4.35 15.68 -9.69
CA PHE A 98 -3.76 15.08 -8.48
C PHE A 98 -4.12 13.58 -8.30
N PRO A 99 -3.69 12.68 -9.20
CA PRO A 99 -4.03 11.25 -9.13
C PRO A 99 -3.19 10.46 -8.12
N ILE A 100 -2.96 11.02 -6.92
CA ILE A 100 -2.04 10.48 -5.92
C ILE A 100 -2.51 9.11 -5.44
N PHE A 101 -3.80 8.93 -5.13
CA PHE A 101 -4.33 7.65 -4.65
C PHE A 101 -4.24 6.52 -5.69
N GLN A 102 -4.42 6.84 -6.97
CA GLN A 102 -4.26 5.89 -8.07
C GLN A 102 -2.79 5.45 -8.17
N ILE A 103 -1.85 6.40 -8.10
CA ILE A 103 -0.42 6.12 -8.10
C ILE A 103 -0.04 5.28 -6.87
N ASP A 104 -0.54 5.63 -5.68
CA ASP A 104 -0.27 4.92 -4.43
C ASP A 104 -0.80 3.48 -4.45
N VAL A 105 -1.96 3.22 -5.06
CA VAL A 105 -2.47 1.85 -5.24
C VAL A 105 -1.54 1.03 -6.12
N ILE A 106 -1.07 1.59 -7.23
CA ILE A 106 -0.11 0.93 -8.12
C ILE A 106 1.21 0.70 -7.37
N ALA A 107 1.72 1.72 -6.68
CA ALA A 107 2.94 1.66 -5.89
C ALA A 107 2.88 0.64 -4.74
N GLY A 108 1.74 0.49 -4.08
CA GLY A 108 1.50 -0.51 -3.04
C GLY A 108 1.24 -1.92 -3.58
N THR A 109 1.09 -2.08 -4.89
CA THR A 109 0.94 -3.39 -5.55
C THR A 109 2.33 -3.87 -5.96
N HIS A 110 2.94 -4.77 -5.20
CA HIS A 110 4.35 -5.15 -5.39
C HIS A 110 4.54 -6.22 -6.49
N THR A 111 4.17 -5.87 -7.73
CA THR A 111 4.29 -6.75 -8.90
C THR A 111 5.17 -6.13 -9.99
N GLN A 112 5.65 -6.96 -10.93
CA GLN A 112 6.42 -6.46 -12.08
C GLN A 112 5.60 -5.49 -12.95
N SER A 113 4.29 -5.75 -13.08
CA SER A 113 3.39 -4.88 -13.83
C SER A 113 3.26 -3.50 -13.17
N ALA A 114 3.26 -3.42 -11.84
CA ALA A 114 3.27 -2.14 -11.13
C ALA A 114 4.56 -1.34 -11.38
N VAL A 115 5.73 -1.98 -11.32
CA VAL A 115 7.01 -1.31 -11.67
C VAL A 115 6.95 -0.78 -13.10
N ALA A 116 6.46 -1.59 -14.05
CA ALA A 116 6.34 -1.17 -15.44
C ALA A 116 5.36 -0.01 -15.62
N ALA A 117 4.24 0.00 -14.89
CA ALA A 117 3.25 1.08 -14.90
C ALA A 117 3.82 2.37 -14.32
N LEU A 118 4.45 2.32 -13.15
CA LEU A 118 5.09 3.48 -12.53
C LEU A 118 6.14 4.12 -13.44
N LYS A 119 6.95 3.32 -14.13
CA LYS A 119 7.92 3.82 -15.12
C LYS A 119 7.26 4.53 -16.29
N ARG A 120 6.16 3.99 -16.82
CA ARG A 120 5.38 4.67 -17.87
C ARG A 120 4.83 6.00 -17.35
N LEU A 121 4.21 5.98 -16.18
CA LEU A 121 3.63 7.16 -15.55
C LEU A 121 4.69 8.24 -15.30
N TYR A 122 5.89 7.88 -14.84
CA TYR A 122 6.99 8.83 -14.63
C TYR A 122 7.33 9.65 -15.88
N GLN A 123 7.18 9.05 -17.07
CA GLN A 123 7.44 9.70 -18.35
C GLN A 123 6.29 10.57 -18.83
N THR A 124 5.06 10.33 -18.35
CA THR A 124 3.85 10.97 -18.86
C THR A 124 3.26 12.02 -17.92
N VAL A 125 3.51 11.94 -16.61
CA VAL A 125 3.01 12.95 -15.66
C VAL A 125 3.81 14.25 -15.76
N ASP A 126 3.10 15.37 -15.61
CA ASP A 126 3.68 16.70 -15.57
C ASP A 126 3.98 17.12 -14.13
N GLY A 127 5.13 17.77 -13.93
CA GLY A 127 5.53 18.35 -12.65
C GLY A 127 6.34 17.43 -11.74
N LEU A 128 7.23 18.03 -10.94
CA LEU A 128 8.12 17.28 -10.05
C LEU A 128 7.38 16.64 -8.87
N ASP A 129 6.24 17.19 -8.45
CA ASP A 129 5.48 16.63 -7.33
C ASP A 129 4.85 15.27 -7.65
N LEU A 130 4.27 15.10 -8.84
CA LEU A 130 3.76 13.78 -9.23
C LEU A 130 4.91 12.81 -9.53
N LYS A 131 6.00 13.30 -10.14
CA LYS A 131 7.20 12.49 -10.34
C LYS A 131 7.79 12.02 -9.01
N SER A 132 7.77 12.82 -7.95
CA SER A 132 8.32 12.43 -6.64
C SER A 132 7.47 11.33 -5.97
N VAL A 133 6.13 11.40 -6.07
CA VAL A 133 5.22 10.32 -5.64
C VAL A 133 5.54 9.01 -6.38
N ILE A 134 5.74 9.07 -7.70
CA ILE A 134 6.07 7.90 -8.52
C ILE A 134 7.45 7.34 -8.16
N VAL A 135 8.47 8.20 -7.97
CA VAL A 135 9.83 7.80 -7.59
C VAL A 135 9.83 7.15 -6.22
N LYS A 136 9.05 7.68 -5.28
CA LYS A 136 8.82 7.01 -3.99
C LYS A 136 8.26 5.61 -4.20
N GLY A 137 7.20 5.47 -4.99
CA GLY A 137 6.63 4.18 -5.32
C GLY A 137 7.64 3.22 -5.93
N LEU A 138 8.45 3.68 -6.90
CA LEU A 138 9.51 2.87 -7.52
C LEU A 138 10.59 2.42 -6.54
N ALA A 139 10.96 3.28 -5.57
CA ALA A 139 11.92 2.91 -4.53
C ALA A 139 11.34 1.86 -3.57
N GLU A 140 10.07 1.97 -3.19
CA GLU A 140 9.36 1.03 -2.31
C GLU A 140 9.16 -0.35 -2.95
N GLN A 141 9.18 -0.43 -4.28
CA GLN A 141 9.18 -1.70 -5.00
C GLN A 141 10.45 -2.51 -4.81
N LEU A 142 11.56 -1.88 -4.36
CA LEU A 142 12.87 -2.53 -4.16
C LEU A 142 13.32 -3.36 -5.37
N SER A 143 13.06 -2.84 -6.57
CA SER A 143 13.43 -3.45 -7.84
C SER A 143 14.56 -2.68 -8.49
N ALA A 144 15.50 -3.41 -9.11
CA ALA A 144 16.57 -2.82 -9.93
C ALA A 144 16.02 -2.04 -11.13
N GLU A 145 14.81 -2.39 -11.60
CA GLU A 145 14.22 -1.83 -12.81
C GLU A 145 13.79 -0.37 -12.68
N GLY A 146 13.50 0.10 -11.45
CA GLY A 146 13.11 1.48 -11.16
C GLY A 146 14.28 2.42 -10.90
N ARG A 147 15.52 1.88 -10.82
CA ARG A 147 16.73 2.67 -10.60
C ARG A 147 16.89 3.83 -11.58
N PRO A 148 16.68 3.66 -12.91
CA PRO A 148 16.91 4.75 -13.87
C PRO A 148 16.05 5.98 -13.58
N GLU A 149 14.78 5.81 -13.23
CA GLU A 149 13.87 6.91 -12.90
C GLU A 149 14.20 7.56 -11.56
N ILE A 150 14.65 6.77 -10.58
CA ILE A 150 15.17 7.30 -9.30
C ILE A 150 16.41 8.18 -9.57
N GLU A 151 17.40 7.66 -10.31
CA GLU A 151 18.61 8.40 -10.66
C GLU A 151 18.30 9.66 -11.48
N ASP A 152 17.40 9.58 -12.47
CA ASP A 152 16.93 10.72 -13.26
C ASP A 152 16.32 11.80 -12.37
N PHE A 153 15.44 11.42 -11.44
CA PHE A 153 14.83 12.38 -10.53
C PHE A 153 15.87 13.07 -9.63
N MET A 154 16.88 12.33 -9.16
CA MET A 154 17.93 12.88 -8.32
C MET A 154 18.85 13.87 -9.05
N THR A 155 18.71 14.04 -10.37
CA THR A 155 19.41 15.10 -11.11
C THR A 155 18.73 16.47 -11.02
N TYR A 156 17.47 16.52 -10.56
CA TYR A 156 16.78 17.80 -10.36
C TYR A 156 17.31 18.50 -9.11
N ASP A 157 17.91 19.67 -9.31
CA ASP A 157 18.39 20.50 -8.20
C ASP A 157 17.24 21.18 -7.44
N ASN A 158 17.37 21.27 -6.12
CA ASN A 158 16.50 22.06 -5.23
C ASN A 158 15.01 21.67 -5.28
N TYR A 159 14.69 20.38 -5.40
CA TYR A 159 13.33 19.91 -5.15
C TYR A 159 13.00 20.10 -3.66
N ASP A 160 12.04 20.97 -3.36
CA ASP A 160 11.52 21.27 -2.02
C ASP A 160 10.03 20.91 -1.98
N GLY A 161 9.76 19.60 -2.09
CA GLY A 161 8.40 19.08 -2.15
C GLY A 161 8.07 18.13 -1.01
N ILE A 162 7.16 17.20 -1.27
CA ILE A 162 6.48 16.43 -0.21
C ILE A 162 7.41 15.41 0.48
N PHE A 163 8.38 14.86 -0.25
CA PHE A 163 9.25 13.80 0.25
C PHE A 163 10.70 14.25 0.35
N ASP A 164 11.41 13.74 1.37
CA ASP A 164 12.87 13.81 1.42
C ASP A 164 13.46 12.81 0.42
N MET A 165 13.80 13.32 -0.76
CA MET A 165 14.27 12.49 -1.88
C MET A 165 15.69 11.99 -1.68
N GLU A 166 16.54 12.72 -0.95
CA GLU A 166 17.86 12.24 -0.58
C GLU A 166 17.79 11.07 0.42
N GLU A 167 16.90 11.15 1.42
CA GLU A 167 16.66 10.04 2.35
C GLU A 167 16.14 8.81 1.59
N LEU A 168 15.16 9.02 0.72
CA LEU A 168 14.57 7.95 -0.08
C LEU A 168 15.58 7.27 -0.99
N ALA A 169 16.37 8.07 -1.74
CA ALA A 169 17.43 7.55 -2.60
C ALA A 169 18.50 6.81 -1.79
N TYR A 170 18.97 7.41 -0.68
CA TYR A 170 19.93 6.75 0.21
C TYR A 170 19.41 5.40 0.71
N GLY A 171 18.16 5.35 1.18
CA GLY A 171 17.50 4.13 1.64
C GLY A 171 17.45 3.06 0.56
N TYR A 172 16.96 3.41 -0.63
CA TYR A 172 16.90 2.49 -1.78
C TYR A 172 18.28 1.92 -2.12
N PHE A 173 19.28 2.77 -2.34
CA PHE A 173 20.62 2.32 -2.75
C PHE A 173 21.28 1.45 -1.67
N LYS A 174 21.16 1.80 -0.39
CA LYS A 174 21.71 0.98 0.71
C LYS A 174 20.99 -0.37 0.83
N VAL A 175 19.66 -0.41 0.74
CA VAL A 175 18.89 -1.66 0.82
C VAL A 175 19.19 -2.57 -0.37
N MET A 176 19.31 -2.01 -1.57
CA MET A 176 19.62 -2.76 -2.79
C MET A 176 21.11 -3.15 -2.90
N GLY A 177 21.98 -2.63 -2.03
CA GLY A 177 23.43 -2.90 -2.06
C GLY A 177 24.13 -2.26 -3.25
N TYR A 178 23.65 -1.10 -3.70
CA TYR A 178 24.21 -0.35 -4.82
C TYR A 178 25.15 0.75 -4.35
N ASP A 179 26.28 0.88 -5.03
CA ASP A 179 27.15 2.05 -4.91
C ASP A 179 26.59 3.20 -5.76
N HIS A 180 26.72 4.42 -5.25
CA HIS A 180 26.43 5.65 -5.97
C HIS A 180 27.39 6.77 -5.54
N PRO A 181 27.90 7.60 -6.47
CA PRO A 181 28.84 8.68 -6.13
C PRO A 181 28.29 9.67 -5.10
N GLU A 182 27.00 10.00 -5.18
CA GLU A 182 26.33 10.93 -4.28
C GLU A 182 25.80 10.27 -2.98
N LEU A 183 26.02 8.97 -2.79
CA LEU A 183 25.37 8.23 -1.69
C LEU A 183 25.68 8.82 -0.31
N GLU A 184 26.94 9.17 -0.06
CA GLU A 184 27.32 9.76 1.23
C GLU A 184 26.91 11.24 1.34
N ASN A 185 26.84 11.97 0.22
CA ASN A 185 26.29 13.34 0.19
C ASN A 185 24.80 13.35 0.56
N TRP A 186 24.00 12.44 -0.01
CA TRP A 186 22.59 12.27 0.35
C TRP A 186 22.43 11.95 1.84
N ARG A 187 23.26 11.03 2.37
CA ARG A 187 23.27 10.69 3.80
C ARG A 187 23.55 11.92 4.69
N GLU A 188 24.57 12.70 4.34
CA GLU A 188 24.94 13.89 5.10
C GLU A 188 23.83 14.93 5.08
N LYS A 189 23.22 15.22 3.92
CA LYS A 189 22.08 16.12 3.80
C LYS A 189 20.90 15.69 4.66
N THR A 190 20.52 14.42 4.62
CA THR A 190 19.43 13.89 5.45
C THR A 190 19.75 14.05 6.95
N LEU A 191 20.97 13.71 7.39
CA LEU A 191 21.37 13.88 8.79
C LEU A 191 21.35 15.34 9.24
N THR A 192 21.84 16.27 8.42
CA THR A 192 21.78 17.71 8.72
C THR A 192 20.34 18.18 8.85
N ARG A 193 19.42 17.77 7.97
CA ARG A 193 17.99 18.10 8.10
C ARG A 193 17.39 17.56 9.39
N ILE A 194 17.74 16.34 9.78
CA ILE A 194 17.28 15.73 11.03
C ILE A 194 17.77 16.52 12.24
N GLU A 195 19.04 16.93 12.24
CA GLU A 195 19.63 17.76 13.30
C GLU A 195 18.98 19.15 13.36
N ASP A 196 18.71 19.76 12.21
CA ASP A 196 18.06 21.08 12.09
C ASP A 196 16.58 21.06 12.49
N ALA A 197 15.87 19.95 12.22
CA ALA A 197 14.48 19.75 12.63
C ALA A 197 14.31 19.55 14.14
N GLY A 198 15.39 19.31 14.88
CA GLY A 198 15.38 19.21 16.34
C GLY A 198 15.04 17.81 16.85
N ASP A 199 13.75 17.49 17.04
CA ASP A 199 13.31 16.25 17.72
C ASP A 199 13.17 15.06 16.74
N PRO A 200 13.97 13.99 16.90
CA PRO A 200 13.86 12.76 16.09
C PRO A 200 12.48 12.07 16.16
N SER A 201 11.63 12.41 17.13
CA SER A 201 10.28 11.85 17.24
C SER A 201 9.32 12.31 16.13
N ASP A 202 9.52 13.51 15.56
CA ASP A 202 8.74 14.03 14.44
C ASP A 202 9.11 13.40 13.10
N ILE A 203 10.35 12.93 12.98
CA ILE A 203 10.83 12.14 11.83
C ILE A 203 10.32 10.70 11.91
N LEU A 204 10.33 10.11 13.11
CA LEU A 204 9.75 8.77 13.33
C LEU A 204 8.23 8.77 13.08
N SER A 205 7.54 9.86 13.39
CA SER A 205 6.10 10.02 13.10
C SER A 205 5.82 10.26 11.60
N HIS A 206 6.68 11.00 10.89
CA HIS A 206 6.63 11.10 9.42
C HIS A 206 6.92 9.75 8.77
N MET A 207 7.91 9.00 9.26
CA MET A 207 8.18 7.63 8.82
C MET A 207 6.99 6.68 9.06
N GLU A 208 6.28 6.79 10.19
CA GLU A 208 5.03 6.05 10.46
C GLU A 208 3.84 6.51 9.61
N SER A 209 3.81 7.78 9.17
CA SER A 209 2.79 8.31 8.26
C SER A 209 3.01 7.87 6.81
N ILE A 210 4.25 7.59 6.43
CA ILE A 210 4.65 7.27 5.06
C ILE A 210 4.74 5.75 4.84
N MET A 211 5.08 4.99 5.88
CA MET A 211 5.02 3.54 5.84
C MET A 211 3.60 3.05 6.17
N PRO A 212 3.04 2.07 5.41
CA PRO A 212 1.88 1.34 5.93
C PRO A 212 2.28 0.77 7.28
N THR A 213 1.53 1.14 8.34
CA THR A 213 1.77 0.61 9.68
C THR A 213 2.05 -0.88 9.57
N PRO A 214 3.21 -1.38 10.05
CA PRO A 214 3.46 -2.80 10.03
C PRO A 214 2.32 -3.40 10.85
N LYS A 215 1.39 -4.09 10.17
CA LYS A 215 0.41 -4.93 10.84
C LYS A 215 1.28 -5.82 11.70
N LYS A 216 1.25 -5.59 13.03
CA LYS A 216 1.97 -6.43 13.99
C LYS A 216 1.71 -7.84 13.51
N PRO A 217 2.75 -8.64 13.17
CA PRO A 217 2.52 -10.00 12.75
C PRO A 217 1.60 -10.57 13.81
N VAL A 218 0.41 -11.04 13.40
CA VAL A 218 -0.53 -11.64 14.34
C VAL A 218 0.33 -12.65 15.07
N VAL A 219 0.57 -12.38 16.35
CA VAL A 219 1.25 -13.33 17.22
C VAL A 219 0.21 -14.41 17.39
N SER A 220 0.09 -15.28 16.38
CA SER A 220 -0.40 -16.61 16.60
C SER A 220 0.53 -17.14 17.67
N GLU A 221 -0.01 -17.41 18.84
CA GLU A 221 0.71 -18.24 19.81
C GLU A 221 1.18 -19.45 19.02
N LYS A 222 2.51 -19.57 18.85
CA LYS A 222 3.09 -20.70 18.12
C LYS A 222 2.74 -21.95 18.90
N LEU A 223 1.65 -22.62 18.48
CA LEU A 223 1.17 -23.83 19.09
C LEU A 223 2.33 -24.82 19.15
N GLY A 224 2.70 -25.24 20.35
CA GLY A 224 3.86 -26.10 20.55
C GLY A 224 3.65 -27.42 19.80
N ARG A 225 4.68 -27.94 19.10
CA ARG A 225 4.60 -29.24 18.38
C ARG A 225 4.05 -30.40 19.23
N ASN A 226 4.15 -30.31 20.56
CA ASN A 226 3.70 -31.33 21.50
C ASN A 226 2.34 -31.04 22.15
N GLU A 227 1.73 -29.87 21.91
CA GLU A 227 0.42 -29.51 22.46
C GLU A 227 -0.72 -30.26 21.78
N PRO A 228 -1.90 -30.39 22.43
CA PRO A 228 -3.09 -30.95 21.81
C PRO A 228 -3.42 -30.20 20.52
N CYS A 229 -3.74 -30.94 19.47
CA CYS A 229 -4.07 -30.34 18.18
C CYS A 229 -5.44 -29.66 18.25
N PRO A 230 -5.58 -28.40 17.80
CA PRO A 230 -6.82 -27.61 17.93
C PRO A 230 -8.00 -28.19 17.12
N CYS A 231 -7.76 -29.09 16.16
CA CYS A 231 -8.81 -29.80 15.41
C CYS A 231 -9.70 -30.78 16.23
N GLY A 232 -9.53 -30.85 17.55
CA GLY A 232 -10.32 -31.72 18.42
C GLY A 232 -9.99 -33.22 18.33
N SER A 233 -8.95 -33.62 17.58
CA SER A 233 -8.60 -35.04 17.38
C SER A 233 -8.03 -35.75 18.62
N GLY A 234 -7.72 -35.01 19.69
CA GLY A 234 -7.04 -35.52 20.89
C GLY A 234 -5.56 -35.89 20.70
N LYS A 235 -4.99 -35.71 19.50
CA LYS A 235 -3.58 -36.00 19.19
C LYS A 235 -2.69 -34.77 19.40
N LYS A 236 -1.40 -34.98 19.66
CA LYS A 236 -0.40 -33.89 19.67
C LYS A 236 -0.27 -33.25 18.27
N TYR A 237 -0.04 -31.95 18.18
CA TYR A 237 0.01 -31.19 16.93
C TYR A 237 0.95 -31.83 15.88
N LYS A 238 2.18 -32.20 16.27
CA LYS A 238 3.15 -32.88 15.39
C LYS A 238 2.70 -34.23 14.81
N LYS A 239 1.68 -34.85 15.40
CA LYS A 239 1.12 -36.15 14.97
C LYS A 239 -0.21 -35.99 14.23
N CYS A 240 -0.69 -34.77 14.05
CA CYS A 240 -1.94 -34.47 13.37
C CYS A 240 -1.69 -33.51 12.20
N HIS A 241 -1.53 -32.22 12.49
CA HIS A 241 -1.39 -31.17 11.47
C HIS A 241 0.02 -30.57 11.37
N GLY A 242 0.94 -30.90 12.28
CA GLY A 242 2.31 -30.36 12.31
C GLY A 242 3.31 -31.16 11.47
N LYS A 243 3.00 -31.41 10.19
CA LYS A 243 3.96 -31.94 9.20
C LYS A 243 4.84 -30.82 8.66
#